data_AF-A0A2E7BM69-F1
#
_entry.id   AF-A0A2E7BM69-F1
#
_cell.length_a   1.000
_cell.length_b   1.000
_cell.length_c   1.000
_cell.angle_alpha   90.00
_cell.angle_beta   90.00
_cell.angle_gamma   90.00
#
_symmetry.space_group_name_H-M   'P 1'
#
loop_
_entity.id
_entity.type
_entity.pdbx_description
1 polymer ?
#
loop_
_entity_poly.entity_id
_entity_poly.type
_entity_poly.pdbx_seq_one_letter_code
_entity_poly.pdbx_strand_id
1 'polypeptide(L)'
;EVRVEASNDGELLGSDTTYLRVAPSESEFYDSTRRTPLLERVAEETGGRFYTADTVDSLADDIQTVGGGVTVVEELDLWDLPGLLVLFVLLVLGEWGYRRVRGLA
;
A
#
# COMPACT_ATOMS: atom_id res chain seq x y z
N GLU A 1 9.66 -5.92 -47.34
CA GLU A 1 8.86 -6.64 -48.36
C GLU A 1 8.82 -8.10 -47.94
N VAL A 2 7.62 -8.68 -47.87
CA VAL A 2 7.42 -10.07 -47.44
C VAL A 2 6.59 -10.77 -48.50
N ARG A 3 7.10 -11.88 -49.03
CA ARG A 3 6.38 -12.74 -49.96
C ARG A 3 5.57 -13.75 -49.15
N VAL A 4 4.29 -13.87 -49.46
CA VAL A 4 3.36 -14.80 -48.83
C VAL A 4 2.91 -15.79 -49.89
N GLU A 5 2.99 -17.08 -49.57
CA GLU A 5 2.65 -18.17 -50.48
C GLU A 5 1.60 -19.05 -49.83
N ALA A 6 0.58 -19.42 -50.61
CA ALA A 6 -0.42 -20.41 -50.23
C ALA A 6 -0.13 -21.71 -50.97
N SER A 7 -0.07 -22.83 -50.25
CA SER A 7 0.13 -24.16 -50.83
C SER A 7 -0.86 -25.17 -50.26
N ASN A 8 -1.29 -26.12 -51.07
CA ASN A 8 -2.09 -27.28 -50.66
C ASN A 8 -1.46 -28.56 -51.21
N ASP A 9 -1.21 -29.55 -50.35
CA ASP A 9 -0.51 -30.80 -50.67
C ASP A 9 0.83 -30.61 -51.43
N GLY A 10 1.53 -29.51 -51.14
CA GLY A 10 2.79 -29.15 -51.79
C GLY A 10 2.64 -28.45 -53.14
N GLU A 11 1.40 -28.28 -53.64
CA GLU A 11 1.11 -27.50 -54.84
C GLU A 11 0.87 -26.03 -54.49
N LEU A 12 1.60 -25.14 -55.16
CA LEU A 12 1.50 -23.70 -54.95
C LEU A 12 0.18 -23.18 -55.53
N LEU A 13 -0.72 -22.74 -54.65
CA LEU A 13 -2.02 -22.18 -55.02
C LEU A 13 -1.93 -20.69 -55.41
N GLY A 14 -0.91 -19.98 -54.93
CA GLY A 14 -0.66 -18.58 -55.29
C GLY A 14 0.35 -17.91 -54.37
N SER A 15 0.88 -16.77 -54.83
CA SER A 15 1.78 -15.93 -54.05
C SER A 15 1.38 -14.47 -54.15
N ASP A 16 1.49 -13.72 -53.06
CA ASP A 16 1.31 -12.27 -53.03
C ASP A 16 2.46 -11.59 -52.27
N THR A 17 2.70 -10.32 -52.56
CA THR A 17 3.75 -9.53 -51.92
C THR A 17 3.11 -8.47 -51.04
N THR A 18 3.41 -8.53 -49.73
CA THR A 18 2.96 -7.53 -48.77
C THR A 18 4.13 -6.72 -48.19
N TYR A 19 3.83 -5.55 -47.66
CA TYR A 19 4.81 -4.65 -47.07
C TYR A 19 4.53 -4.53 -45.57
N LEU A 20 5.38 -5.14 -44.76
CA LEU A 20 5.36 -4.94 -43.31
C LEU A 20 6.23 -3.73 -42.96
N ARG A 21 5.65 -2.77 -42.23
CA ARG A 21 6.41 -1.67 -41.62
C ARG A 21 6.42 -1.88 -40.11
N VAL A 22 7.59 -2.14 -39.56
CA VAL A 22 7.83 -2.12 -38.11
C VAL A 22 8.40 -0.76 -37.77
N ALA A 23 7.65 0.03 -37.00
CA ALA A 23 8.11 1.30 -36.44
C ALA A 23 8.25 1.13 -34.91
N PRO A 24 9.15 1.89 -34.25
CA PRO A 24 9.15 1.98 -32.79
C PRO A 24 7.75 2.38 -32.32
N SER A 25 7.26 1.75 -31.25
CA SER A 25 5.94 2.10 -30.71
C SER A 25 6.01 3.49 -30.09
N GLU A 26 5.36 4.48 -30.70
CA GLU A 26 5.20 5.82 -30.09
C GLU A 26 4.24 5.80 -28.89
N SER A 27 3.61 4.66 -28.58
CA SER A 27 2.67 4.50 -27.47
C SER A 27 3.29 4.72 -26.10
N GLU A 28 4.59 4.46 -25.92
CA GLU A 28 5.28 4.74 -24.64
C GLU A 28 5.48 6.25 -24.40
N PHE A 29 5.44 7.07 -25.47
CA PHE A 29 5.57 8.53 -25.39
C PHE A 29 4.27 9.28 -25.73
N TYR A 30 3.20 8.57 -26.07
CA TYR A 30 1.90 9.17 -26.30
C TYR A 30 1.29 9.55 -24.95
N ASP A 31 1.39 10.83 -24.61
CA ASP A 31 0.90 11.41 -23.36
C ASP A 31 1.80 11.12 -22.12
N SER A 32 3.11 11.26 -22.27
CA SER A 32 4.08 11.29 -21.16
C SER A 32 3.94 12.52 -20.24
N THR A 33 2.93 13.36 -20.49
CA THR A 33 2.63 14.52 -19.67
C THR A 33 1.83 14.07 -18.46
N ARG A 34 2.28 14.47 -17.27
CA ARG A 34 1.53 14.28 -16.03
C ARG A 34 0.12 14.85 -16.24
N ARG A 35 -0.92 14.01 -16.15
CA ARG A 35 -2.33 14.43 -16.20
C ARG A 35 -2.72 15.12 -14.89
N THR A 36 -2.10 16.27 -14.62
CA THR A 36 -2.27 17.07 -13.40
C THR A 36 -3.72 17.27 -13.02
N PRO A 37 -4.66 17.62 -13.93
CA PRO A 37 -6.05 17.83 -13.56
C PRO A 37 -6.75 16.56 -13.05
N LEU A 38 -6.39 15.39 -13.60
CA LEU A 38 -6.95 14.11 -13.15
C LEU A 38 -6.41 13.72 -11.78
N LEU A 39 -5.11 13.92 -11.57
CA LEU A 39 -4.44 13.60 -10.30
C LEU A 39 -4.87 14.54 -9.17
N GLU A 40 -5.06 15.83 -9.45
CA GLU A 40 -5.63 16.81 -8.50
C GLU A 40 -7.06 16.39 -8.11
N ARG A 41 -7.89 16.05 -9.10
CA ARG A 41 -9.26 15.59 -8.84
C ARG A 41 -9.30 14.32 -7.97
N VAL A 42 -8.41 13.35 -8.24
CA VAL A 42 -8.31 12.14 -7.40
C VAL A 42 -7.89 12.49 -5.98
N ALA A 43 -6.94 13.42 -5.80
CA ALA A 43 -6.55 13.88 -4.47
C ALA A 43 -7.72 14.55 -3.73
N GLU A 44 -8.46 15.45 -4.39
CA GLU A 44 -9.65 16.11 -3.82
C GLU A 44 -10.76 15.12 -3.44
N GLU A 45 -11.09 14.18 -4.33
CA GLU A 45 -12.16 13.20 -4.11
C GLU A 45 -11.80 12.18 -3.01
N THR A 46 -10.50 11.91 -2.79
CA THR A 46 -10.02 10.98 -1.73
C THR A 46 -9.67 11.68 -0.42
N GLY A 47 -9.72 13.02 -0.36
CA GLY A 47 -9.25 13.82 0.78
C GLY A 47 -7.73 13.83 0.96
N GLY A 48 -6.98 13.43 -0.08
CA GLY A 48 -5.52 13.46 -0.14
C GLY A 48 -4.96 14.82 -0.56
N ARG A 49 -3.62 14.94 -0.56
CA ARG A 49 -2.91 16.13 -1.05
C ARG A 49 -2.17 15.82 -2.35
N PHE A 50 -2.18 16.78 -3.27
CA PHE A 50 -1.42 16.71 -4.52
C PHE A 50 -0.04 17.36 -4.36
N TYR A 51 1.03 16.64 -4.71
CA TYR A 51 2.41 17.12 -4.59
C TYR A 51 3.08 17.26 -5.96
N THR A 52 3.78 18.37 -6.18
CA THR A 52 4.63 18.61 -7.34
C THR A 52 6.08 18.27 -7.01
N ALA A 53 6.98 18.34 -7.99
CA ALA A 53 8.41 18.15 -7.75
C ALA A 53 8.95 19.15 -6.71
N ASP A 54 8.40 20.36 -6.67
CA ASP A 54 8.79 21.44 -5.75
C ASP A 54 8.22 21.27 -4.33
N THR A 55 7.11 20.54 -4.18
CA THR A 55 6.47 20.35 -2.86
C THR A 55 6.71 18.97 -2.26
N VAL A 56 7.50 18.11 -2.94
CA VAL A 56 7.78 16.75 -2.46
C VAL A 56 8.56 16.73 -1.14
N ASP A 57 9.32 17.78 -0.82
CA ASP A 57 10.06 17.87 0.44
C ASP A 57 9.12 17.95 1.66
N SER A 58 7.93 18.54 1.52
CA SER A 58 6.95 18.61 2.61
C SER A 58 6.17 17.31 2.82
N LEU A 59 6.27 16.35 1.88
CA LEU A 59 5.56 15.09 1.93
C LEU A 59 5.91 14.28 3.18
N ALA A 60 7.18 14.30 3.60
CA ALA A 60 7.65 13.55 4.76
C ALA A 60 7.01 14.06 6.06
N ASP A 61 6.84 15.38 6.19
CA ASP A 61 6.18 16.01 7.33
C ASP A 61 4.65 15.77 7.28
N ASP A 62 4.08 15.79 6.08
CA ASP A 62 2.66 15.61 5.84
C ASP A 62 2.17 14.18 6.10
N ILE A 63 3.01 13.17 5.86
CA ILE A 63 2.71 11.75 6.13
C ILE A 63 2.52 11.49 7.63
N GLN A 64 3.25 12.20 8.50
CA GLN A 64 3.19 11.97 9.94
C GLN A 64 1.81 12.28 10.56
N THR A 65 0.97 13.04 9.84
CA THR A 65 -0.36 13.44 10.32
C THR A 65 -1.51 12.65 9.69
N VAL A 66 -1.25 11.78 8.70
CA VAL A 66 -2.32 10.93 8.13
C VAL A 66 -2.58 9.76 9.07
N GLY A 67 -3.33 10.05 10.14
CA GLY A 67 -4.14 9.09 10.90
C GLY A 67 -5.25 8.52 10.03
N GLY A 68 -4.88 7.94 8.89
CA GLY A 68 -5.79 7.27 7.98
C GLY A 68 -6.15 5.92 8.57
N GLY A 69 -7.17 5.89 9.42
CA GLY A 69 -8.10 4.77 9.61
C GLY A 69 -7.57 3.34 9.70
N VAL A 70 -6.30 3.11 9.96
CA VAL A 70 -5.80 1.82 10.41
C VAL A 70 -6.12 1.78 11.88
N THR A 71 -7.04 0.88 12.23
CA THR A 71 -7.17 0.41 13.61
C THR A 71 -5.82 -0.21 13.98
N VAL A 72 -4.91 0.63 14.46
CA VAL A 72 -3.71 0.16 15.14
C VAL A 72 -4.23 -0.50 16.39
N VAL A 73 -4.15 -1.83 16.43
CA VAL A 73 -4.30 -2.56 17.67
C VAL A 73 -3.10 -2.16 18.51
N GLU A 74 -3.32 -1.19 19.39
CA GLU A 74 -2.32 -0.78 20.37
C GLU A 74 -2.34 -1.82 21.49
N GLU A 75 -1.40 -2.77 21.42
CA GLU A 75 -1.14 -3.70 22.52
C GLU A 75 -0.42 -2.92 23.62
N LEU A 76 -1.21 -2.31 24.51
CA LEU A 76 -0.67 -1.76 25.75
C LEU A 76 -0.33 -2.92 26.68
N ASP A 77 0.97 -3.17 26.85
CA ASP A 77 1.44 -4.17 27.80
C ASP A 77 0.95 -3.79 29.20
N LEU A 78 0.20 -4.70 29.83
CA LEU A 78 -0.32 -4.48 31.19
C LEU A 78 0.80 -4.21 32.22
N TRP A 79 2.03 -4.60 31.90
CA TRP A 79 3.24 -4.40 32.71
C TRP A 79 3.82 -2.98 32.60
N ASP A 80 3.52 -2.25 31.52
CA ASP A 80 3.95 -0.86 31.34
C ASP A 80 3.09 0.12 32.16
N LEU A 81 1.98 -0.37 32.74
CA LEU A 81 1.14 0.36 33.67
C LEU A 81 1.55 0.01 35.13
N PRO A 82 2.42 0.80 35.78
CA PRO A 82 2.89 0.50 37.14
C PRO A 82 1.75 0.40 38.15
N GLY A 83 0.61 1.07 37.91
CA GLY A 83 -0.59 0.98 38.75
C GLY A 83 -1.23 -0.42 38.80
N LEU A 84 -1.31 -1.13 37.66
CA LEU A 84 -1.88 -2.48 37.61
C LEU A 84 -0.99 -3.48 38.34
N LEU A 85 0.32 -3.33 38.19
CA LEU A 85 1.32 -4.15 38.91
C LEU A 85 1.17 -3.96 40.42
N VAL A 86 1.09 -2.71 40.90
CA VAL A 86 0.91 -2.42 42.33
C VAL A 86 -0.41 -3.00 42.85
N LEU A 87 -1.51 -2.84 42.11
CA LEU A 87 -2.80 -3.42 42.48
C LEU A 87 -2.73 -4.95 42.59
N PHE A 88 -2.10 -5.62 41.62
CA PHE A 88 -1.92 -7.06 41.62
C PHE A 88 -1.13 -7.54 42.85
N VAL A 89 0.00 -6.89 43.14
CA VAL A 89 0.82 -7.20 44.32
C VAL A 89 0.02 -6.99 45.61
N LEU A 90 -0.75 -5.90 45.71
CA LEU A 90 -1.59 -5.63 46.89
C LEU A 90 -2.69 -6.68 47.08
N LEU A 91 -3.29 -7.18 46.00
CA LEU A 91 -4.30 -8.24 46.08
C LEU A 91 -3.69 -9.55 46.58
N VAL A 92 -2.53 -9.94 46.05
CA VAL A 92 -1.83 -11.15 46.47
C VAL A 92 -1.38 -11.06 47.93
N LEU A 93 -0.74 -9.94 48.31
CA LEU A 93 -0.30 -9.71 49.68
C LEU A 93 -1.47 -9.54 50.65
N GLY A 94 -2.55 -8.89 50.20
CA GLY A 94 -3.77 -8.70 50.97
C GLY A 94 -4.47 -10.02 51.25
N GLU A 95 -4.58 -10.89 50.25
CA GLU A 95 -5.10 -12.25 50.41
C GLU A 95 -4.21 -13.08 51.35
N TRP A 96 -2.89 -13.07 51.15
CA TRP A 96 -1.96 -13.76 52.03
C TRP A 96 -2.06 -13.26 53.48
N GLY A 97 -2.10 -11.94 53.67
CA GLY A 97 -2.27 -11.31 54.98
C GLY A 97 -3.59 -11.69 55.63
N TYR A 98 -4.68 -11.70 54.86
CA TYR A 98 -5.99 -12.16 55.32
C TYR A 98 -5.95 -13.63 55.77
N ARG A 99 -5.36 -14.52 54.96
CA ARG A 99 -5.19 -15.94 55.31
C ARG A 99 -4.34 -16.12 56.56
N ARG A 100 -3.29 -15.31 56.72
CA ARG A 100 -2.39 -15.35 57.89
C ARG A 100 -3.06 -14.89 59.17
N VAL A 101 -3.83 -13.80 59.13
CA VAL A 101 -4.59 -13.29 60.30
C VAL A 101 -5.69 -14.27 60.70
N ARG A 102 -6.29 -14.97 59.74
CA ARG A 102 -7.34 -15.97 59.99
C ARG A 102 -6.80 -17.36 60.36
N GLY A 103 -5.49 -17.55 60.41
CA GLY A 103 -4.87 -18.82 60.80
C GLY A 103 -5.08 -19.97 59.80
N LEU A 104 -5.30 -19.66 58.52
CA LEU A 104 -5.53 -20.64 57.44
C LEU A 104 -4.24 -21.02 56.68
N ALA A 105 -3.08 -20.69 57.25
CA ALA A 105 -1.76 -20.89 56.65
C ALA A 105 -0.85 -21.68 57.59
#